data_AF-A0A9N9JBD2-F1
#
_entry.id   AF-A0A9N9JBD2-F1
#
_cell.length_a   1.000
_cell.length_b   1.000
_cell.length_c   1.000
_cell.angle_alpha   90.00
_cell.angle_beta   90.00
_cell.angle_gamma   90.00
#
_symmetry.space_group_name_H-M   'P 1'
#
loop_
_entity.id
_entity.type
_entity.pdbx_description
1 polymer ?
#
loop_
_entity_poly.entity_id
_entity_poly.type
_entity_poly.pdbx_seq_one_letter_code
_entity_poly.pdbx_strand_id
1 'polypeptide(L)'
;TLKETVDSRCLLTGYNANIIPLPDSCNHCYKKLDEGKVLICGYSYHFKCYQIIEYGCQHCEEYYKRKIYSNVNSFLDRLEKGPNILTSDEQDATLIEEKNKAVEEVEANRSQE
;
A
#
# COMPACT_ATOMS: atom_id res chain seq x y z
N THR A 1 -10.94 -18.11 -6.42
CA THR A 1 -10.19 -16.84 -6.38
C THR A 1 -10.07 -16.33 -7.80
N LEU A 2 -10.44 -15.08 -8.06
CA LEU A 2 -10.25 -14.47 -9.38
C LEU A 2 -8.74 -14.50 -9.69
N LYS A 3 -8.33 -15.10 -10.82
CA LYS A 3 -6.95 -15.14 -11.29
C LYS A 3 -6.55 -13.78 -11.88
N GLU A 4 -6.78 -12.72 -11.14
CA GLU A 4 -6.45 -11.36 -11.54
C GLU A 4 -5.36 -10.83 -10.61
N THR A 5 -4.26 -10.36 -11.20
CA THR A 5 -3.21 -9.66 -10.48
C THR A 5 -3.66 -8.23 -10.27
N VAL A 6 -4.12 -7.93 -9.05
CA VAL A 6 -4.48 -6.57 -8.64
C VAL A 6 -3.26 -5.91 -8.01
N ASP A 7 -2.92 -4.70 -8.46
CA ASP A 7 -1.86 -3.88 -7.85
C ASP A 7 -2.17 -3.65 -6.36
N SER A 8 -1.19 -3.88 -5.49
CA SER A 8 -1.34 -3.70 -4.03
C SER A 8 -1.64 -2.24 -3.64
N ARG A 9 -1.31 -1.27 -4.50
CA ARG A 9 -1.69 0.14 -4.39
C ARG A 9 -3.20 0.36 -4.54
N CYS A 10 -3.88 -0.53 -5.27
CA CYS A 10 -5.33 -0.50 -5.46
C CYS A 10 -6.10 -1.22 -4.35
N LEU A 11 -5.39 -1.91 -3.45
CA LEU A 11 -6.01 -2.59 -2.31
C LEU A 11 -6.27 -1.61 -1.16
N LEU A 12 -7.40 -1.79 -0.48
CA LEU A 12 -7.69 -1.05 0.75
C LEU A 12 -6.52 -1.19 1.73
N THR A 13 -6.24 -0.14 2.49
CA THR A 13 -5.05 -0.06 3.35
C THR A 13 -4.89 -1.25 4.30
N GLY A 14 -5.98 -1.87 4.74
CA GLY A 14 -5.90 -3.07 5.60
C GLY A 14 -5.40 -4.35 4.90
N TYR A 15 -5.32 -4.39 3.57
CA TYR A 15 -4.66 -5.48 2.83
C TYR A 15 -3.15 -5.25 2.64
N ASN A 16 -2.67 -4.04 2.92
CA ASN A 16 -1.24 -3.74 2.93
C ASN A 16 -0.59 -3.98 4.31
N ALA A 17 -1.39 -4.30 5.33
CA ALA A 17 -0.90 -4.74 6.62
C ALA A 17 -0.45 -6.21 6.54
N ASN A 18 0.57 -6.57 7.33
CA ASN A 18 1.13 -7.93 7.38
C ASN A 18 0.12 -9.02 7.83
N ILE A 19 -1.09 -8.62 8.24
CA ILE A 19 -2.12 -9.50 8.77
C ILE A 19 -3.33 -9.38 7.86
N ILE A 20 -3.59 -10.42 7.06
CA ILE A 20 -4.79 -10.49 6.24
C ILE A 20 -6.01 -10.54 7.18
N PRO A 21 -7.06 -9.74 6.94
CA PRO A 21 -8.28 -9.83 7.74
C PRO A 21 -8.83 -11.26 7.71
N LEU A 22 -9.02 -11.86 8.89
CA LEU A 22 -9.64 -13.17 8.99
C LEU A 22 -11.16 -13.04 8.79
N PRO A 23 -11.76 -13.80 7.87
CA PRO A 23 -13.21 -13.83 7.70
C PRO A 23 -13.90 -14.27 9.01
N ASP A 24 -15.03 -13.66 9.32
CA ASP A 24 -15.94 -14.07 10.39
C ASP A 24 -15.32 -14.17 11.80
N SER A 25 -14.22 -13.45 12.06
CA SER A 25 -13.59 -13.43 13.37
C SER A 25 -13.15 -12.03 13.80
N CYS A 26 -13.35 -11.73 15.07
CA CYS A 26 -12.93 -10.47 15.68
C CYS A 26 -11.40 -10.38 15.72
N ASN A 27 -10.84 -9.32 15.14
CA ASN A 27 -9.41 -9.07 15.06
C ASN A 27 -8.76 -8.65 16.38
N HIS A 28 -9.55 -8.43 17.43
CA HIS A 28 -9.03 -8.16 18.78
C HIS A 28 -8.97 -9.43 19.63
N CYS A 29 -10.06 -10.20 19.70
CA CYS A 29 -10.15 -11.37 20.59
C CYS A 29 -10.06 -12.72 19.88
N TYR A 30 -9.94 -12.73 18.54
CA TYR A 30 -9.82 -13.91 17.69
C TYR A 30 -10.95 -14.95 17.81
N LYS A 31 -12.12 -14.51 18.30
CA LYS A 31 -13.33 -15.33 18.39
C LYS A 31 -14.24 -15.04 17.20
N LYS A 32 -15.15 -15.97 16.93
CA LYS A 32 -16.17 -15.82 15.88
C LYS A 32 -16.92 -14.49 16.05
N LEU A 33 -17.09 -13.77 14.96
CA LEU A 33 -17.84 -12.53 14.91
C LEU A 33 -19.35 -12.83 14.93
N ASP A 34 -20.05 -12.34 15.94
CA ASP A 34 -21.51 -12.42 16.08
C ASP A 34 -22.13 -11.01 16.03
N GLU A 35 -21.90 -10.21 17.07
CA GLU A 35 -22.33 -8.81 17.20
C GLU A 35 -21.12 -7.90 17.04
N GLY A 36 -20.84 -7.53 15.80
CA GLY A 36 -19.70 -6.71 15.48
C GLY A 36 -19.89 -5.88 14.24
N LYS A 37 -18.79 -5.26 13.82
CA LYS A 37 -18.73 -4.52 12.57
C LYS A 37 -17.44 -4.80 11.84
N VAL A 38 -17.51 -4.70 10.52
CA VAL A 38 -16.36 -4.72 9.63
C VAL A 38 -16.03 -3.27 9.28
N LEU A 39 -14.77 -2.87 9.47
CA LEU A 39 -14.29 -1.53 9.11
C LEU A 39 -13.97 -1.48 7.61
N ILE A 40 -13.84 -0.27 7.06
CA ILE A 40 -13.46 -0.07 5.64
C ILE A 40 -12.09 -0.67 5.30
N CYS A 41 -11.21 -0.85 6.29
CA CYS A 41 -9.93 -1.55 6.11
C CYS A 41 -10.06 -3.08 6.08
N GLY A 42 -11.27 -3.64 6.17
CA GLY A 42 -11.52 -5.08 6.13
C GLY A 42 -11.40 -5.79 7.48
N TYR A 43 -10.81 -5.17 8.50
CA TYR A 43 -10.76 -5.74 9.85
C TYR A 43 -12.12 -5.66 10.54
N SER A 44 -12.46 -6.73 11.26
CA SER A 44 -13.74 -6.87 11.94
C SER A 44 -13.58 -6.99 13.45
N TYR A 45 -14.53 -6.44 14.21
CA TYR A 45 -14.46 -6.39 15.66
C TYR A 45 -15.84 -6.54 16.27
N HIS A 46 -15.93 -7.27 17.39
CA HIS A 46 -17.11 -7.16 18.28
C HIS A 46 -17.27 -5.72 18.75
N PHE A 47 -18.50 -5.25 18.96
CA PHE A 47 -18.71 -3.86 19.42
C PHE A 47 -17.94 -3.53 20.72
N LYS A 48 -17.94 -4.46 21.68
CA LYS A 48 -17.17 -4.32 22.94
C LYS A 48 -15.67 -4.29 22.70
N CYS A 49 -15.15 -5.15 21.81
CA CYS A 49 -13.74 -5.17 21.46
C CYS A 49 -13.32 -3.88 20.76
N TYR A 50 -14.18 -3.37 19.88
CA TYR A 50 -13.94 -2.13 19.17
C TYR A 50 -13.93 -0.91 20.10
N GLN A 51 -14.75 -0.93 21.15
CA GLN A 51 -14.72 0.08 22.21
C GLN A 51 -13.43 0.01 23.05
N ILE A 52 -12.92 -1.19 23.36
CA ILE A 52 -11.67 -1.38 24.11
C ILE A 52 -10.48 -0.75 23.36
N ILE A 53 -10.47 -0.83 22.03
CA ILE A 53 -9.44 -0.22 21.17
C ILE A 53 -9.79 1.23 20.76
N GLU A 54 -10.64 1.91 21.54
CA GLU A 54 -11.02 3.32 21.37
C GLU A 54 -11.55 3.66 19.96
N TYR A 55 -12.24 2.70 19.35
CA TYR A 55 -12.78 2.82 17.99
C TYR A 55 -11.69 3.01 16.90
N GLY A 56 -10.43 2.74 17.21
CA GLY A 56 -9.32 2.72 16.27
C GLY A 56 -9.06 1.32 15.71
N CYS A 57 -8.54 1.22 14.49
CA CYS A 57 -7.99 -0.04 13.99
C CYS A 57 -6.48 -0.09 14.29
N GLN A 58 -6.11 -0.86 15.32
CA GLN A 58 -4.71 -1.00 15.74
C GLN A 58 -3.80 -1.50 14.60
N HIS A 59 -4.29 -2.40 13.74
CA HIS A 59 -3.52 -2.90 12.60
C HIS A 59 -3.21 -1.80 11.58
N CYS A 60 -4.17 -0.94 11.27
CA CYS A 60 -3.94 0.20 10.38
C CYS A 60 -2.99 1.21 11.03
N GLU A 61 -3.14 1.47 12.33
CA GLU A 61 -2.27 2.38 13.06
C GLU A 61 -0.80 1.92 13.03
N GLU A 62 -0.55 0.63 13.31
CA GLU A 62 0.78 0.04 13.23
C GLU A 62 1.34 0.09 11.81
N TYR A 63 0.52 -0.19 10.80
CA TYR A 63 0.90 -0.07 9.40
C TYR A 63 1.35 1.35 9.05
N TYR A 64 0.55 2.36 9.41
CA TYR A 64 0.88 3.76 9.13
C TYR A 64 2.16 4.19 9.85
N LYS A 65 2.30 3.85 11.14
CA LYS A 65 3.52 4.13 11.91
C LYS A 65 4.75 3.58 11.17
N ARG A 66 4.73 2.29 10.80
CA ARG A 66 5.85 1.64 10.08
C ARG A 66 6.13 2.31 8.73
N LYS A 67 5.09 2.60 7.94
CA LYS A 67 5.25 3.24 6.63
C LYS A 67 5.79 4.66 6.73
N ILE A 68 5.38 5.44 7.73
CA ILE A 68 5.93 6.77 7.98
C ILE A 68 7.43 6.67 8.25
N TYR A 69 7.85 5.81 9.17
CA TYR A 69 9.28 5.61 9.46
C TYR A 69 10.06 5.16 8.21
N SER A 70 9.53 4.20 7.46
CA SER A 70 10.16 3.72 6.22
C SER A 70 10.33 4.84 5.18
N ASN A 71 9.30 5.66 4.99
CA ASN A 71 9.32 6.75 4.01
C ASN A 71 10.27 7.87 4.44
N VAL A 72 10.27 8.24 5.73
CA VAL A 72 11.17 9.25 6.28
C VAL A 72 12.62 8.81 6.13
N ASN A 73 12.95 7.58 6.50
CA ASN A 73 14.32 7.06 6.36
C ASN A 73 14.76 7.02 4.90
N SER A 74 13.89 6.55 3.99
CA SER A 74 14.18 6.57 2.54
C SER A 74 14.42 7.99 2.02
N PHE A 75 13.67 8.98 2.51
CA PHE A 75 13.88 10.38 2.16
C PHE A 75 15.22 10.91 2.68
N LEU A 76 15.57 10.61 3.93
CA LEU A 76 16.85 11.01 4.52
C LEU A 76 18.04 10.38 3.78
N ASP A 77 17.95 9.09 3.45
CA ASP A 77 18.99 8.38 2.68
C ASP A 77 19.23 9.06 1.31
N ARG A 78 18.17 9.52 0.65
CA ARG A 78 18.27 10.24 -0.63
C ARG A 78 18.86 11.64 -0.47
N LEU A 79 18.60 12.32 0.64
CA LEU A 79 19.25 13.60 0.93
C LEU A 79 20.75 13.43 1.20
N GLU A 80 21.13 12.38 1.93
CA GLU A 80 22.53 12.11 2.27
C GLU A 80 23.35 11.67 1.04
N LYS A 81 22.76 10.88 0.13
CA LYS A 81 23.42 10.41 -1.09
C LYS A 81 23.65 11.51 -2.16
N GLY A 82 23.14 12.73 -1.97
CA GLY A 82 23.28 13.84 -2.91
C GLY A 82 22.25 13.82 -4.05
N PRO A 83 22.49 14.49 -5.20
CA PRO A 83 21.49 14.60 -6.27
C PRO A 83 20.99 13.22 -6.72
N ASN A 84 19.67 13.06 -6.81
CA ASN A 84 19.00 11.83 -7.27
C ASN A 84 19.36 11.54 -8.72
N ILE A 85 20.47 10.83 -8.95
CA ILE A 85 20.60 10.02 -10.16
C ILE A 85 19.66 8.85 -9.90
N LEU A 86 18.44 8.91 -10.44
CA LEU A 86 17.49 7.80 -10.39
C LEU A 86 18.19 6.56 -10.93
N THR A 87 18.55 5.63 -10.04
CA THR A 87 19.02 4.33 -10.48
C THR A 87 17.85 3.61 -11.14
N SER A 88 18.14 2.70 -12.07
CA SER A 88 17.10 1.96 -12.81
C SER A 88 16.12 1.22 -11.89
N ASP A 89 16.52 0.96 -10.65
CA ASP A 89 15.75 0.21 -9.66
C ASP A 89 14.76 1.08 -8.86
N GLU A 90 14.90 2.42 -8.89
CA GLU A 90 14.03 3.39 -8.20
C GLU A 90 12.99 4.03 -9.14
N GLN A 91 13.03 3.70 -10.44
CA GLN A 91 12.06 4.17 -11.42
C GLN A 91 10.82 3.27 -11.37
N ASP A 92 9.65 3.88 -11.15
CA ASP A 92 8.37 3.18 -11.28
C ASP A 92 8.29 2.60 -12.70
N ALA A 93 8.07 1.29 -12.83
CA ALA A 93 8.05 0.59 -14.12
C ALA A 93 7.07 1.24 -15.12
N THR A 94 6.03 1.90 -14.59
CA THR A 94 5.05 2.69 -15.36
C THR A 94 5.63 3.97 -15.96
N LEU A 95 6.54 4.66 -15.26
CA LEU A 95 7.22 5.86 -15.77
C LEU A 95 8.26 5.51 -16.85
N ILE A 96 8.86 4.32 -16.78
CA ILE A 96 9.76 3.81 -17.82
C ILE A 96 8.98 3.57 -19.11
N GLU A 97 7.79 3.01 -19.04
CA GLU A 97 6.94 2.73 -20.20
C GLU A 97 6.45 4.02 -20.88
N GLU A 98 6.01 5.02 -20.11
CA GLU A 98 5.63 6.34 -20.67
C GLU A 98 6.82 7.09 -21.29
N LYS A 99 8.00 7.03 -20.65
CA LYS A 99 9.21 7.68 -21.16
C LYS A 99 9.72 7.02 -22.44
N ASN A 100 9.68 5.69 -22.53
CA ASN A 100 10.07 4.95 -23.73
C ASN A 100 9.11 5.24 -24.90
N LYS A 101 7.80 5.34 -24.62
CA LYS A 101 6.79 5.69 -25.64
C LYS A 101 6.99 7.12 -26.19
N ALA A 102 7.34 8.07 -25.32
CA ALA A 102 7.66 9.43 -25.72
C ALA A 102 8.97 9.52 -26.55
N VAL A 103 9.95 8.64 -26.29
CA VAL A 103 11.20 8.56 -27.07
C VAL A 103 10.95 7.95 -28.45
N GLU A 104 10.15 6.88 -28.54
CA GLU A 104 9.78 6.25 -29.82
C GLU A 104 8.98 7.19 -30.75
N GLU A 105 8.07 8.01 -30.21
CA GLU A 105 7.35 9.03 -31.00
C GLU A 105 8.28 10.13 -31.53
N VAL A 106 9.33 10.51 -30.80
CA VAL A 106 10.30 11.53 -31.24
C VAL A 106 11.23 10.98 -32.33
N GLU A 107 11.61 9.70 -32.26
CA GLU A 107 12.46 9.05 -33.27
C GLU A 107 11.72 8.73 -34.58
N ALA A 108 10.42 8.39 -34.50
CA ALA A 108 9.58 8.17 -35.68
C ALA A 108 9.38 9.47 -36.48
N ASN A 109 9.19 10.61 -35.81
CA ASN A 109 9.01 11.91 -36.46
C ASN A 109 10.31 12.50 -37.05
N ARG A 110 11.48 12.07 -36.58
CA ARG A 110 12.79 12.49 -37.14
C ARG A 110 13.19 11.72 -38.39
N SER A 111 12.53 10.60 -38.67
CA SER A 111 12.84 9.71 -39.80
C SER A 111 11.98 10.01 -41.04
N GLN A 112 11.17 11.07 -41.00
CA GLN A 112 10.28 11.51 -42.09
C GLN A 112 10.58 12.93 -42.62
N GLU A 113 11.70 13.55 -42.23
CA GLU A 113 12.26 14.77 -42.87
C GLU A 113 13.53 14.47 -43.67
#